data_AF-A0A1G0JSD6-F1
#
_entry.id   AF-A0A1G0JSD6-F1
#
_cell.length_a   1.000
_cell.length_b   1.000
_cell.length_c   1.000
_cell.angle_alpha   90.00
_cell.angle_beta   90.00
_cell.angle_gamma   90.00
#
_symmetry.space_group_name_H-M   'P 1'
#
loop_
_entity.id
_entity.type
_entity.pdbx_description
1 polymer ?
#
loop_
_entity_poly.entity_id
_entity_poly.type
_entity_poly.pdbx_seq_one_letter_code
_entity_poly.pdbx_strand_id
1 'polypeptide(L)' 'MKINLPKKSDFPDGTEFYIKEFDVPLVHTPSNEWFNWFGGKPRQYDVKMLKPGNNWVAESFEEWVRVVGDSQ' A
#
# COMPACT_ATOMS: atom_id res chain seq x y z
N MET A 1 -3.53 -12.79 -15.34
CA MET A 1 -4.90 -12.46 -14.85
C MET A 1 -5.00 -10.95 -14.79
N LYS A 2 -6.15 -10.34 -15.12
CA LYS A 2 -6.31 -8.89 -14.98
C LYS A 2 -6.68 -8.61 -13.53
N ILE A 3 -5.80 -7.98 -12.75
CA ILE A 3 -6.15 -7.55 -11.39
C ILE A 3 -7.07 -6.33 -11.52
N ASN A 4 -8.16 -6.32 -10.76
CA ASN A 4 -8.90 -5.09 -10.55
C ASN A 4 -8.07 -4.21 -9.62
N LEU A 5 -7.50 -3.15 -10.18
CA LEU A 5 -6.77 -2.16 -9.38
C LEU A 5 -7.73 -1.53 -8.37
N PRO A 6 -7.29 -1.33 -7.12
CA PRO A 6 -8.12 -0.72 -6.09
C PRO A 6 -8.45 0.73 -6.47
N LYS A 7 -9.61 1.18 -6.01
CA LYS A 7 -10.07 2.57 -6.12
C LYS A 7 -9.94 3.23 -4.77
N LYS A 8 -9.80 4.56 -4.75
CA LYS A 8 -9.69 5.32 -3.51
C LYS A 8 -10.89 5.11 -2.57
N SER A 9 -12.08 4.89 -3.14
CA SER A 9 -13.33 4.58 -2.42
C SER A 9 -13.36 3.20 -1.76
N ASP A 10 -12.38 2.32 -2.05
CA ASP A 10 -12.27 1.01 -1.41
C ASP A 10 -11.62 1.09 -0.02
N PHE A 11 -11.11 2.27 0.36
CA PHE A 11 -10.41 2.52 1.61
C PHE A 11 -11.21 3.48 2.50
N PRO A 12 -11.13 3.34 3.83
CA PRO A 12 -11.67 4.32 4.76
C PRO A 12 -11.07 5.72 4.56
N ASP A 13 -11.85 6.76 4.86
CA ASP A 13 -11.33 8.12 4.93
C ASP A 13 -10.22 8.21 5.97
N GLY A 14 -9.11 8.88 5.61
CA GLY A 14 -7.92 8.96 6.45
C GLY A 14 -6.92 7.82 6.26
N THR A 15 -7.18 6.88 5.33
CA THR A 15 -6.15 5.92 4.91
C THR A 15 -4.96 6.63 4.26
N GLU A 16 -3.77 6.26 4.70
CA GLU A 16 -2.49 6.71 4.15
C GLU A 16 -1.87 5.61 3.28
N PHE A 17 -1.26 6.03 2.16
CA PHE A 17 -0.66 5.14 1.18
C PHE A 17 0.86 5.27 1.25
N TYR A 18 1.55 4.15 1.46
CA TYR A 18 2.99 4.10 1.62
C TYR A 18 3.61 3.21 0.54
N ILE A 19 4.84 3.55 0.17
CA ILE A 19 5.71 2.67 -0.61
C ILE A 19 6.87 2.30 0.29
N LYS A 20 7.08 1.00 0.47
CA LYS A 20 8.26 0.44 1.12
C LYS A 20 9.29 0.06 0.05
N GLU A 21 10.57 0.01 0.43
CA GLU A 21 11.69 -0.47 -0.41
C GLU A 21 11.31 -1.65 -1.32
N PHE A 22 11.88 -1.66 -2.53
CA PHE A 22 11.56 -2.63 -3.59
C PHE A 22 10.09 -2.57 -4.04
N ASP A 23 9.53 -1.36 -4.08
CA ASP A 23 8.19 -1.07 -4.60
C ASP A 23 7.10 -1.94 -3.95
N VAL A 24 7.14 -2.06 -2.63
CA VAL A 24 6.11 -2.78 -1.86
C VAL A 24 5.01 -1.79 -1.48
N PRO A 25 3.79 -1.91 -2.05
CA PRO A 25 2.70 -0.99 -1.76
C PRO A 25 2.08 -1.35 -0.40
N LEU A 26 2.12 -0.41 0.53
CA LEU A 26 1.55 -0.53 1.87
C LEU A 26 0.40 0.45 2.08
N VAL A 27 -0.54 0.07 2.94
CA VAL A 27 -1.64 0.91 3.40
C VAL A 27 -1.61 0.97 4.91
N HIS A 28 -1.76 2.18 5.46
CA HIS A 28 -1.99 2.43 6.88
C HIS A 28 -3.42 2.95 7.08
N THR A 29 -4.22 2.24 7.86
CA THR A 29 -5.63 2.60 8.07
C THR A 29 -5.80 3.53 9.29
N PRO A 30 -6.92 4.26 9.39
CA PRO A 30 -7.27 5.01 10.59
C PRO A 30 -7.40 4.15 11.86
N SER A 31 -7.65 2.85 11.71
CA SER A 31 -7.64 1.87 12.80
C SER A 31 -6.23 1.46 13.27
N ASN A 32 -5.19 2.11 12.74
CA ASN A 32 -3.77 1.84 13.02
C ASN A 32 -3.35 0.42 12.58
N GLU A 33 -3.93 -0.07 11.48
CA GLU A 33 -3.58 -1.36 10.87
C GLU A 33 -2.75 -1.15 9.59
N TRP A 34 -1.88 -2.12 9.31
CA TRP A 34 -1.01 -2.10 8.14
C TRP A 34 -1.30 -3.26 7.22
N PHE A 35 -1.41 -2.97 5.92
CA PHE A 35 -1.66 -3.97 4.88
C PHE A 35 -0.65 -3.85 3.74
N ASN A 36 -0.13 -4.99 3.30
CA ASN A 36 0.65 -5.12 2.07
C ASN A 36 -0.29 -5.47 0.91
N TRP A 37 -0.14 -4.75 -0.20
CA TRP A 37 -0.91 -4.92 -1.42
C TRP A 37 -0.09 -5.48 -2.60
N PHE A 38 1.13 -5.93 -2.37
CA PHE A 38 1.96 -6.60 -3.36
C PHE A 38 1.23 -7.82 -3.95
N GLY A 39 1.16 -7.90 -5.29
CA GLY A 39 0.36 -8.88 -6.00
C GLY A 39 -1.15 -8.56 -6.01
N GLY A 40 -1.55 -7.33 -5.66
CA GLY A 40 -2.90 -6.80 -5.83
C GLY A 40 -3.96 -7.31 -4.84
N LYS A 41 -3.56 -7.91 -3.72
CA LYS A 41 -4.49 -8.34 -2.66
C LYS A 41 -3.97 -7.93 -1.29
N PRO A 42 -4.83 -7.40 -0.40
CA PRO A 42 -4.41 -7.00 0.94
C PRO A 42 -3.99 -8.22 1.76
N ARG A 43 -2.88 -8.09 2.46
CA ARG A 43 -2.39 -9.03 3.48
C ARG A 43 -1.95 -8.25 4.70
N GLN A 44 -2.25 -8.74 5.89
CA GLN A 44 -1.78 -8.09 7.12
C GLN A 44 -0.25 -7.93 7.08
N TYR A 45 0.23 -6.76 7.44
CA TYR A 45 1.64 -6.44 7.44
C TYR A 45 2.12 -6.21 8.88
N ASP A 46 3.23 -6.85 9.24
CA ASP A 46 3.84 -6.66 10.55
C ASP A 46 4.60 -5.32 10.57
N VAL A 47 4.07 -4.36 11.33
CA VAL A 47 4.65 -3.02 11.50
C VAL A 47 6.10 -3.05 12.00
N LYS A 48 6.54 -4.11 12.68
CA LYS A 48 7.94 -4.28 13.13
C LYS A 48 8.94 -4.37 11.97
N MET A 49 8.46 -4.60 10.76
CA MET A 49 9.26 -4.62 9.53
C MET A 49 9.51 -3.22 8.96
N LEU A 50 8.83 -2.18 9.47
CA LEU A 50 9.11 -0.79 9.13
C LEU A 50 10.31 -0.29 9.94
N LYS A 51 11.32 0.21 9.23
CA LYS A 51 12.55 0.77 9.79
C LYS A 51 12.66 2.22 9.32
N PRO A 52 13.34 3.10 10.09
CA PRO A 52 13.62 4.44 9.61
C PRO A 52 14.24 4.42 8.21
N GLY A 53 13.61 5.13 7.27
CA GLY A 53 14.09 5.29 5.90
C GLY A 53 13.77 4.14 4.93
N ASN A 54 13.09 3.07 5.34
CA ASN A 54 12.74 1.97 4.42
C ASN A 54 11.33 2.08 3.80
N ASN A 55 10.60 3.14 4.13
CA ASN A 55 9.28 3.44 3.56
C ASN A 55 9.05 4.96 3.53
N TRP A 56 8.14 5.39 2.68
CA TRP A 56 7.72 6.77 2.51
C TRP A 56 6.25 6.82 2.11
N VAL A 57 5.59 7.94 2.41
CA VAL A 57 4.23 8.21 1.92
C VAL A 57 4.31 8.37 0.41
N ALA A 58 3.42 7.71 -0.32
CA ALA A 58 3.29 7.91 -1.76
C ALA A 58 2.87 9.37 -2.03
N GLU A 59 3.44 9.99 -3.05
CA GLU A 59 3.11 11.35 -3.49
C GLU A 59 1.63 11.46 -3.90
N SER A 60 1.03 10.35 -4.35
CA SER A 60 -0.38 10.28 -4.75
C SER A 60 -0.95 8.86 -4.64
N PHE A 61 -2.28 8.76 -4.64
CA PHE A 61 -2.96 7.46 -4.76
C PHE A 61 -2.64 6.80 -6.10
N GLU A 62 -2.53 7.58 -7.17
CA GLU A 62 -2.24 7.13 -8.52
C GLU A 62 -0.83 6.52 -8.62
N GLU A 63 0.16 7.08 -7.95
CA GLU A 63 1.50 6.47 -7.83
C GLU A 63 1.41 5.12 -7.13
N TRP A 64 0.75 5.07 -5.96
CA TRP A 64 0.62 3.84 -5.20
C TRP A 64 -0.12 2.74 -5.99
N VAL A 65 -1.16 3.08 -6.74
CA VAL A 65 -1.88 2.14 -7.62
C VAL A 65 -1.00 1.62 -8.76
N ARG A 66 -0.10 2.44 -9.32
CA ARG A 66 0.88 1.96 -10.32
C ARG A 66 1.78 0.89 -9.72
N VAL A 67 2.30 1.12 -8.52
CA VAL A 67 3.13 0.13 -7.79
C VAL A 67 2.37 -1.19 -7.57
N VAL A 68 1.08 -1.12 -7.18
CA VAL A 68 0.23 -2.31 -7.10
C VAL A 68 0.13 -3.03 -8.45
N GLY A 69 -0.06 -2.29 -9.54
CA GLY A 69 -0.12 -2.83 -10.89
C GLY A 69 1.16 -3.51 -11.36
N ASP A 70 2.31 -2.92 -11.05
CA ASP A 70 3.66 -3.36 -11.46
C ASP A 70 4.19 -4.54 -10.62
N SER A 71 3.59 -4.81 -9.45
CA SER A 71 3.97 -5.92 -8.56
C SER A 71 3.57 -7.33 -9.04
N GLN A 72 3.48 -7.54 -10.36
CA GLN A 72 3.03 -8.78 -11.02
C GLN A 72 4.13 -9.54 -11.73
#